data_AF-A0A6V7KTY3-F1
#
_entry.id   AF-A0A6V7KTY3-F1
#
_cell.length_a   1.000
_cell.length_b   1.000
_cell.length_c   1.000
_cell.angle_alpha   90.00
_cell.angle_beta   90.00
_cell.angle_gamma   90.00
#
_symmetry.space_group_name_H-M   'P 1'
#
loop_
_entity.id
_entity.type
_entity.pdbx_description
1 polymer ?
#
loop_
_entity_poly.entity_id
_entity_poly.type
_entity_poly.pdbx_seq_one_letter_code
_entity_poly.pdbx_strand_id
1 'polypeptide(L)'
;FFMTGYLPVGFEFAAELTYPEPEGTSAGLLNAVTQVCGILLTLLYRNLIISWGDFWANIVLCSMLAIGAVITLIIPNNLKRQNAKV
;
A
#
# COMPACT_ATOMS: atom_id res chain seq x y z
N PHE A 1 -1.14 -10.73 13.37
CA PHE A 1 0.17 -11.43 13.34
C PHE A 1 0.83 -11.39 11.96
N PHE A 2 0.10 -11.48 10.83
CA PHE A 2 0.69 -11.29 9.49
C PHE A 2 0.93 -9.82 9.09
N MET A 3 0.04 -8.90 9.47
CA MET A 3 0.13 -7.48 9.06
C MET A 3 1.36 -6.74 9.57
N THR A 4 1.85 -7.08 10.77
CA THR A 4 3.00 -6.39 11.38
C THR A 4 4.31 -6.69 10.66
N GLY A 5 4.44 -7.85 9.99
CA GLY A 5 5.62 -8.19 9.18
C GLY A 5 5.58 -7.60 7.78
N TYR A 6 4.40 -7.30 7.25
CA TYR A 6 4.26 -6.70 5.91
C TYR A 6 4.75 -5.25 5.86
N LEU A 7 4.57 -4.52 6.95
CA LEU A 7 4.98 -3.12 7.06
C LEU A 7 6.51 -2.92 6.96
N PRO A 8 7.36 -3.59 7.76
CA PRO A 8 8.81 -3.47 7.64
C PRO A 8 9.33 -3.98 6.28
N VAL A 9 8.77 -5.06 5.73
CA VAL A 9 9.13 -5.54 4.38
C VAL A 9 8.79 -4.51 3.31
N GLY A 10 7.65 -3.82 3.41
CA GLY A 10 7.27 -2.74 2.51
C GLY A 10 8.20 -1.53 2.60
N PHE A 11 8.66 -1.18 3.81
CA PHE A 11 9.64 -0.10 4.00
C PHE A 11 11.01 -0.46 3.42
N GLU A 12 11.51 -1.68 3.66
CA GLU A 12 12.76 -2.16 3.08
C GLU A 12 12.69 -2.17 1.55
N PHE A 13 11.60 -2.69 0.98
CA PHE A 13 11.38 -2.72 -0.47
C PHE A 13 11.30 -1.30 -1.08
N ALA A 14 10.60 -0.37 -0.42
CA ALA A 14 10.52 1.01 -0.86
C ALA A 14 11.91 1.69 -0.86
N ALA A 15 12.70 1.50 0.20
CA ALA A 15 14.05 2.03 0.30
C ALA A 15 14.98 1.48 -0.79
N GLU A 16 14.87 0.20 -1.12
CA GLU A 16 15.62 -0.41 -2.22
C GLU A 16 15.23 0.12 -3.60
N LEU A 17 13.94 0.39 -3.83
CA LEU A 17 13.45 0.92 -5.10
C LEU A 17 13.86 2.39 -5.31
N THR A 18 13.94 3.17 -4.24
CA THR A 18 14.24 4.61 -4.28
C THR A 18 15.73 4.95 -4.13
N TYR A 19 16.64 3.97 -4.05
CA TYR A 19 18.08 4.24 -3.90
C TYR A 19 18.62 5.17 -5.01
N PRO A 20 19.44 6.20 -4.69
CA PRO A 20 20.10 6.51 -3.41
C PRO A 20 19.40 7.58 -2.55
N GLU A 21 18.07 7.63 -2.52
CA GLU A 21 17.32 8.57 -1.68
C GLU A 21 17.40 8.20 -0.18
N PRO A 22 17.42 9.18 0.76
CA PRO A 22 17.47 8.89 2.20
C PRO A 22 16.29 8.03 2.67
N GLU A 23 16.56 6.98 3.44
CA GLU A 23 15.55 6.04 3.96
C GLU A 23 14.42 6.75 4.73
N GLY A 24 14.75 7.84 5.43
CA GLY A 24 13.79 8.67 6.13
C GLY A 24 12.77 9.37 5.21
N THR A 25 13.18 9.78 4.00
CA THR A 25 12.29 10.41 3.01
C THR A 25 11.33 9.37 2.44
N SER A 26 11.82 8.19 2.07
CA SER A 26 11.00 7.10 1.51
C SER A 26 10.02 6.53 2.53
N ALA A 27 10.46 6.31 3.78
CA ALA A 27 9.58 5.87 4.86
C ALA A 27 8.55 6.95 5.25
N GLY A 28 8.94 8.23 5.24
CA GLY A 28 8.04 9.36 5.46
C GLY A 28 6.95 9.43 4.39
N LEU A 29 7.32 9.32 3.12
CA LEU A 29 6.40 9.34 2.00
C LEU A 29 5.43 8.16 2.03
N LEU A 30 5.92 6.94 2.29
CA LEU A 30 5.08 5.75 2.37
C LEU A 30 4.07 5.83 3.52
N ASN A 31 4.49 6.34 4.69
CA ASN A 31 3.57 6.58 5.81
C ASN A 31 2.52 7.66 5.49
N ALA A 32 2.93 8.77 4.90
CA ALA A 32 2.02 9.85 4.51
C ALA A 32 0.96 9.36 3.52
N VAL A 33 1.37 8.63 2.47
CA VAL A 33 0.45 8.05 1.48
C VAL A 33 -0.48 7.03 2.12
N THR A 34 0.02 6.18 3.03
CA THR A 34 -0.79 5.20 3.75
C THR A 34 -1.87 5.87 4.60
N GLN A 35 -1.52 6.92 5.35
CA GLN A 35 -2.49 7.67 6.15
C GLN A 35 -3.54 8.36 5.28
N VAL A 36 -3.12 9.07 4.23
CA VAL A 36 -4.05 9.78 3.33
C VAL A 36 -5.00 8.79 2.65
N CYS A 37 -4.48 7.68 2.14
CA CYS A 37 -5.29 6.61 1.55
C CYS A 37 -6.29 6.03 2.56
N GLY A 38 -5.85 5.76 3.79
CA GLY A 38 -6.70 5.26 4.87
C GLY A 38 -7.85 6.21 5.22
N ILE A 39 -7.58 7.53 5.30
CA ILE A 39 -8.60 8.54 5.57
C ILE A 39 -9.61 8.60 4.42
N LEU A 40 -9.13 8.67 3.17
CA LEU A 40 -10.00 8.73 1.99
C LEU A 40 -10.88 7.47 1.88
N LEU A 41 -10.30 6.28 2.08
CA LEU A 41 -11.01 5.01 2.04
C LEU A 41 -12.09 4.94 3.12
N THR A 42 -11.78 5.42 4.33
CA THR A 42 -12.73 5.46 5.44
C THR A 42 -13.91 6.39 5.15
N LEU A 43 -13.65 7.57 4.58
CA LEU A 43 -14.69 8.50 4.16
C LEU A 43 -15.56 7.95 3.02
N LEU A 44 -14.94 7.28 2.04
CA LEU A 44 -15.64 6.60 0.95
C LEU A 44 -16.55 5.50 1.49
N TYR A 45 -16.01 4.64 2.36
CA TYR A 45 -16.75 3.53 2.98
C TYR A 45 -17.94 4.03 3.80
N ARG A 46 -17.74 5.11 4.57
CA ARG A 46 -18.84 5.78 5.31
C ARG A 46 -19.95 6.23 4.38
N ASN A 47 -19.63 6.89 3.26
CA ASN A 47 -20.63 7.34 2.30
C ASN A 47 -21.34 6.16 1.62
N LEU A 48 -20.61 5.08 1.34
CA LEU A 48 -21.19 3.87 0.74
C LEU A 48 -22.22 3.20 1.65
N ILE A 49 -21.91 3.08 2.95
CA ILE A 49 -22.86 2.51 3.93
C ILE A 49 -24.15 3.31 3.96
N ILE A 50 -24.07 4.65 3.99
CA ILE A 50 -25.26 5.52 4.08
C ILE A 50 -26.14 5.39 2.83
N SER A 51 -25.55 5.23 1.66
CA SER A 51 -26.30 5.23 0.40
C SER A 51 -26.80 3.84 -0.01
N TRP A 52 -25.96 2.79 0.12
CA TRP A 52 -26.20 1.46 -0.45
C TRP A 52 -26.31 0.36 0.63
N GLY A 53 -26.09 0.70 1.90
CA GLY A 53 -26.12 -0.26 3.01
C GLY A 53 -24.84 -1.06 3.18
N ASP A 54 -24.75 -1.79 4.29
CA ASP A 54 -23.51 -2.44 4.73
C ASP A 54 -23.03 -3.54 3.79
N PHE A 55 -23.94 -4.30 3.18
CA PHE A 55 -23.58 -5.43 2.31
C PHE A 55 -22.77 -4.98 1.08
N TRP A 56 -23.26 -3.95 0.38
CA TRP A 56 -22.59 -3.39 -0.80
C TRP A 56 -21.30 -2.66 -0.44
N ALA A 57 -21.27 -1.98 0.72
CA ALA A 57 -20.04 -1.37 1.23
C ALA A 57 -18.94 -2.42 1.47
N ASN A 58 -19.28 -3.57 2.07
CA ASN A 58 -18.32 -4.65 2.30
C ASN A 58 -17.81 -5.27 1.00
N ILE A 59 -18.66 -5.47 -0.01
CA ILE A 59 -18.23 -5.96 -1.34
C ILE A 59 -17.21 -5.00 -1.96
N VAL A 60 -17.49 -3.70 -1.90
CA VAL A 60 -16.60 -2.68 -2.46
C VAL A 60 -15.27 -2.65 -1.70
N LEU A 61 -15.29 -2.72 -0.37
CA LEU A 61 -14.07 -2.79 0.43
C LEU A 61 -13.22 -4.04 0.11
N CYS A 62 -13.86 -5.21 -0.02
CA CYS A 62 -13.20 -6.44 -0.44
C CYS A 62 -12.57 -6.34 -1.83
N SER A 63 -13.29 -5.75 -2.79
CA SER A 63 -12.77 -5.54 -4.15
C SER A 63 -11.56 -4.58 -4.15
N MET A 64 -11.59 -3.53 -3.35
CA MET A 64 -10.50 -2.56 -3.25
C MET A 64 -9.24 -3.17 -2.63
N LEU A 65 -9.40 -4.05 -1.63
CA LEU A 65 -8.31 -4.85 -1.09
C LEU A 65 -7.75 -5.84 -2.12
N ALA A 66 -8.61 -6.51 -2.89
CA ALA A 66 -8.19 -7.42 -3.94
C ALA A 66 -7.40 -6.70 -5.04
N ILE A 67 -7.85 -5.51 -5.46
CA ILE A 67 -7.12 -4.65 -6.41
C ILE A 67 -5.76 -4.26 -5.83
N GLY A 68 -5.70 -3.85 -4.56
CA GLY A 68 -4.44 -3.54 -3.87
C GLY A 68 -3.47 -4.72 -3.88
N ALA A 69 -3.96 -5.93 -3.61
CA ALA A 69 -3.16 -7.15 -3.65
C ALA A 69 -2.66 -7.48 -5.06
N VAL A 70 -3.51 -7.32 -6.09
CA VAL A 70 -3.11 -7.52 -7.49
C VAL A 70 -2.06 -6.50 -7.90
N ILE A 71 -2.21 -5.23 -7.53
CA ILE A 71 -1.20 -4.20 -7.77
C ILE A 71 0.12 -4.61 -7.13
N THR A 72 0.12 -5.03 -5.86
CA THR A 72 1.32 -5.54 -5.19
C THR A 72 1.99 -6.68 -5.93
N LEU A 73 1.21 -7.64 -6.45
CA LEU A 73 1.76 -8.78 -7.22
C LEU A 73 2.39 -8.35 -8.56
N ILE A 74 1.92 -7.25 -9.15
CA ILE A 74 2.42 -6.72 -10.43
C ILE A 74 3.65 -5.83 -10.22
N ILE A 75 3.93 -5.35 -9.00
CA ILE A 75 5.12 -4.52 -8.73
C ILE A 75 6.36 -5.30 -9.18
N PRO A 76 7.05 -4.83 -10.24
CA PRO A 76 8.21 -5.54 -10.75
C PRO A 76 9.31 -5.48 -9.71
N ASN A 77 9.77 -6.65 -9.27
CA ASN A 77 10.92 -6.82 -8.38
C ASN A 77 12.24 -6.53 -9.11
N ASN A 78 12.31 -5.45 -9.90
CA ASN A 78 13.53 -4.99 -10.55
C ASN A 78 14.39 -4.25 -9.53
N LEU A 79 14.96 -5.03 -8.62
CA LEU A 79 15.91 -4.60 -7.60
C LEU A 79 17.17 -4.08 -8.31
N LYS A 80 17.28 -2.76 -8.46
CA LYS A 80 18.49 -2.09 -8.97
C LYS A 80 19.77 -2.52 -8.22
N ARG A 81 19.65 -3.02 -6.99
CA ARG A 81 20.74 -3.59 -6.17
C ARG A 81 21.29 -4.94 -6.68
N GLN A 82 20.51 -5.74 -7.40
CA GLN A 82 21.03 -6.94 -8.08
C GLN A 82 21.64 -6.59 -9.45
N ASN A 83 21.07 -5.60 -10.15
CA ASN A 83 21.59 -5.17 -11.46
C ASN A 83 22.82 -4.23 -11.38
N ALA A 84 23.20 -3.76 -10.19
CA ALA A 84 24.45 -3.05 -9.94
C ALA A 84 25.59 -3.98 -9.45
N LYS A 85 25.31 -5.28 -9.28
CA LYS A 85 26.32 -6.32 -8.99
C LYS A 85 26.76 -7.09 -10.25
N VAL A 86 26.32 -6.68 -11.44
CA VAL A 86 26.85 -7.13 -12.74
C VAL A 86 27.87 -6.14 -13.29
#